data_AF-A0A517ZN17-F1
#
_entry.id   AF-A0A517ZN17-F1
#
_cell.length_a   1.000
_cell.length_b   1.000
_cell.length_c   1.000
_cell.angle_alpha   90.00
_cell.angle_beta   90.00
_cell.angle_gamma   90.00
#
_symmetry.space_group_name_H-M   'P 1'
#
loop_
_entity.id
_entity.type
_entity.pdbx_description
1 polymer ?
#
loop_
_entity_poly.entity_id
_entity_poly.type
_entity_poly.pdbx_seq_one_letter_code
_entity_poly.pdbx_strand_id
1 'polypeptide(L)'
;MGAFIGQLIDGRERWLTWKSAVAGTFWCGLNLMALTIFARWLAGAFSAAPPTAVVCATAVLLTAVGLGSNALFHQLDFRGEHWLWGALPAFLTLFPLMVLLIVIPDSAASAWWFSATVVCVSVVAVFALETTFRHRQQNTREVAIPKTLDAKTEPVAVDNVAESDIDTQLEARLAGTIPTAGPIETENEDMPWHAPEVSQWMTRSDADDGSVTVEGVTVAKFAAGQNRANVHLTFCPPLPVAPQIECETVNGEEVRIKVAAVFPHGARIELTRPMHDNQDAPIAIGYFAHTEQNQSIEAAA
;
A
#
# COMPACT_ATOMS: atom_id res chain seq x y z
N MET A 1 9.38 27.12 -0.71
CA MET A 1 9.30 26.21 0.46
C MET A 1 9.16 24.73 0.05
N GLY A 2 8.46 24.39 -1.04
CA GLY A 2 8.30 22.99 -1.51
C GLY A 2 9.59 22.26 -1.91
N ALA A 3 10.57 22.93 -2.52
CA ALA A 3 11.84 22.30 -2.93
C ALA A 3 12.70 21.80 -1.74
N PHE A 4 12.56 22.43 -0.57
CA PHE A 4 13.31 22.05 0.63
C PHE A 4 12.72 20.81 1.32
N ILE A 5 11.40 20.64 1.25
CA ILE A 5 10.71 19.46 1.78
C ILE A 5 11.01 18.23 0.92
N GLY A 6 11.12 18.40 -0.41
CA GLY A 6 11.53 17.33 -1.33
C GLY A 6 12.92 16.75 -1.04
N GLN A 7 13.92 17.61 -0.77
CA GLN A 7 15.28 17.15 -0.42
C GLN A 7 15.36 16.42 0.94
N LEU A 8 14.53 16.81 1.91
CA LEU A 8 14.47 16.14 3.22
C LEU A 8 13.85 14.74 3.14
N ILE A 9 12.92 14.53 2.22
CA ILE A 9 12.27 13.22 2.01
C ILE A 9 13.23 12.26 1.29
N ASP A 10 13.92 12.71 0.23
CA ASP A 10 14.89 11.89 -0.53
C ASP A 10 16.11 11.50 0.35
N GLY A 11 16.56 12.41 1.23
CA GLY A 11 17.63 12.11 2.18
C GLY A 11 17.29 11.01 3.18
N ARG A 12 16.01 10.89 3.59
CA ARG A 12 15.56 9.88 4.57
C ARG A 12 15.49 8.48 3.96
N GLU A 13 15.10 8.36 2.70
CA GLU A 13 15.06 7.07 1.99
C GLU A 13 16.46 6.53 1.70
N ARG A 14 17.40 7.40 1.32
CA ARG A 14 18.82 7.02 1.17
C ARG A 14 19.44 6.58 2.49
N TRP A 15 19.03 7.19 3.60
CA TRP A 15 19.57 6.84 4.92
C TRP A 15 19.09 5.47 5.42
N LEU A 16 17.84 5.08 5.09
CA LEU A 16 17.28 3.77 5.43
C LEU A 16 17.92 2.64 4.61
N THR A 17 18.12 2.85 3.31
CA THR A 17 18.78 1.89 2.42
C THR A 17 20.26 1.67 2.77
N TRP A 18 20.94 2.70 3.26
CA TRP A 18 22.34 2.56 3.69
C TRP A 18 22.48 1.69 4.94
N LYS A 19 21.55 1.80 5.90
CA LYS A 19 21.56 0.99 7.12
C LYS A 19 21.33 -0.50 6.86
N SER A 20 20.39 -0.83 5.97
CA SER A 20 20.14 -2.23 5.62
C SER A 20 21.33 -2.87 4.89
N ALA A 21 21.98 -2.11 4.00
CA ALA A 21 23.21 -2.57 3.32
C ALA A 21 24.36 -2.84 4.30
N VAL A 22 24.61 -1.94 5.26
CA VAL A 22 25.64 -2.13 6.28
C VAL A 22 25.34 -3.34 7.17
N ALA A 23 24.10 -3.50 7.62
CA ALA A 23 23.69 -4.65 8.42
C ALA A 23 23.85 -5.98 7.67
N GLY A 24 23.44 -6.04 6.40
CA GLY A 24 23.60 -7.23 5.56
C GLY A 24 25.08 -7.59 5.32
N THR A 25 25.93 -6.59 5.08
CA THR A 25 27.38 -6.80 4.87
C THR A 25 28.05 -7.34 6.13
N PHE A 26 27.70 -6.78 7.30
CA PHE A 26 28.19 -7.26 8.59
C PHE A 26 27.76 -8.71 8.84
N TRP A 27 26.52 -9.05 8.50
CA TRP A 27 25.98 -10.40 8.67
C TRP A 27 26.64 -11.44 7.76
N CYS A 28 26.87 -11.09 6.48
CA CYS A 28 27.63 -11.94 5.56
C CYS A 28 29.06 -12.16 6.06
N GLY A 29 29.70 -11.13 6.61
CA GLY A 29 31.05 -11.22 7.20
C GLY A 29 31.12 -12.20 8.38
N LEU A 30 30.15 -12.15 9.29
CA LEU A 30 30.05 -13.07 10.43
C LEU A 30 29.87 -14.53 9.99
N ASN A 31 29.03 -14.78 8.98
CA ASN A 31 28.82 -16.13 8.44
C ASN A 31 30.07 -16.65 7.73
N LEU A 32 30.75 -15.82 6.94
CA LEU A 32 32.05 -16.17 6.31
C LEU A 32 33.12 -16.48 7.36
N MET A 33 33.17 -15.70 8.45
CA MET A 33 34.10 -15.96 9.55
C MET A 33 33.80 -17.29 10.24
N ALA A 34 32.53 -17.59 10.52
CA ALA A 34 32.13 -18.88 11.10
C ALA A 34 32.49 -20.05 10.17
N LEU A 35 32.21 -19.91 8.87
CA LEU A 35 32.51 -20.93 7.86
C LEU A 35 34.01 -21.19 7.73
N THR A 36 34.84 -20.14 7.76
CA THR A 36 36.30 -20.27 7.64
C THR A 36 36.93 -20.90 8.88
N ILE A 37 36.48 -20.55 10.08
CA ILE A 37 36.91 -21.21 11.33
C ILE A 37 36.55 -22.69 11.28
N PHE A 38 35.35 -23.02 10.82
CA PHE A 38 34.87 -24.39 10.69
C PHE A 38 35.65 -25.20 9.64
N ALA A 39 35.92 -24.62 8.47
CA ALA A 39 36.72 -25.25 7.42
C ALA A 39 38.17 -25.51 7.90
N ARG A 40 38.76 -24.56 8.64
CA ARG A 40 40.09 -24.76 9.25
C ARG A 40 40.08 -25.88 10.29
N TRP A 41 38.98 -26.01 11.03
CA TRP A 41 38.80 -27.10 11.98
C TRP A 41 38.74 -28.47 11.30
N LEU A 42 37.94 -28.61 10.23
CA LEU A 42 37.88 -29.84 9.43
C LEU A 42 39.22 -30.21 8.80
N ALA A 43 40.05 -29.22 8.45
CA ALA A 43 41.41 -29.43 7.95
C ALA A 43 42.41 -29.89 9.03
N GLY A 44 41.96 -30.13 10.27
CA GLY A 44 42.82 -30.58 11.37
C GLY A 44 43.75 -29.51 11.92
N ALA A 45 43.50 -28.22 11.60
CA ALA A 45 44.34 -27.12 12.08
C ALA A 45 44.23 -26.89 13.60
N PHE A 46 43.22 -27.49 14.25
CA PHE A 46 43.07 -27.48 15.70
C PHE A 46 43.20 -28.91 16.23
N SER A 47 44.07 -29.09 17.23
CA SER A 47 44.44 -30.39 17.79
C SER A 47 43.39 -31.02 18.71
N ALA A 48 42.35 -30.28 19.09
CA ALA A 48 41.26 -30.76 19.92
C ALA A 48 39.91 -30.35 19.31
N ALA A 49 38.96 -31.29 19.30
CA ALA A 49 37.57 -30.96 18.96
C ALA A 49 37.02 -29.98 20.01
N PRO A 50 36.33 -28.90 19.61
CA PRO A 50 35.65 -28.04 20.56
C PRO A 50 34.64 -28.90 21.35
N PRO A 51 34.49 -28.66 22.66
CA PRO A 51 33.49 -29.35 23.45
C PRO A 51 32.12 -29.19 22.78
N THR A 52 31.33 -30.26 22.71
CA THR A 52 30.00 -30.26 22.10
C THR A 52 29.12 -29.11 22.62
N ALA A 53 29.24 -28.80 23.91
CA ALA A 53 28.56 -27.68 24.54
C ALA A 53 28.89 -26.31 23.90
N VAL A 54 30.15 -26.08 23.51
CA VAL A 54 30.59 -24.83 22.86
C VAL A 54 30.00 -24.73 21.45
N VAL A 55 29.99 -25.84 20.71
CA VAL A 55 29.39 -25.89 19.37
C VAL A 55 27.89 -25.58 19.44
N CYS A 56 27.18 -26.20 20.38
CA CYS A 56 25.75 -25.97 20.59
C CYS A 56 25.45 -24.53 21.04
N ALA A 57 26.21 -23.99 21.98
CA ALA A 57 26.04 -22.60 22.43
C ALA A 57 26.26 -21.61 21.27
N THR A 58 27.25 -21.88 20.41
CA THR A 58 27.54 -21.04 19.24
C THR A 58 26.42 -21.11 18.22
N ALA A 59 25.88 -22.30 17.95
CA ALA A 59 24.74 -22.49 17.05
C ALA A 59 23.49 -21.75 17.55
N VAL A 60 23.14 -21.91 18.83
CA VAL A 60 21.99 -21.22 19.45
C VAL A 60 22.16 -19.70 19.41
N LEU A 61 23.36 -19.18 19.70
CA LEU A 61 23.65 -17.75 19.65
C LEU A 61 23.47 -17.21 18.22
N LEU A 62 24.01 -17.90 17.21
CA LEU A 62 23.87 -17.49 15.81
C LEU A 62 22.40 -17.51 15.35
N THR A 63 21.63 -18.52 15.73
CA THR A 63 20.19 -18.59 15.43
C THR A 63 19.42 -17.46 16.12
N ALA A 64 19.69 -17.18 17.39
CA ALA A 64 19.04 -16.11 18.14
C ALA A 64 19.32 -14.72 17.55
N VAL A 65 20.57 -14.44 17.19
CA VAL A 65 20.95 -13.16 16.57
C VAL A 65 20.37 -13.05 15.15
N GLY A 66 20.29 -14.16 14.42
CA GLY A 66 19.63 -14.22 13.11
C GLY A 66 18.13 -13.91 13.17
N LEU A 67 17.41 -14.52 14.12
CA LEU A 67 16.00 -14.23 14.39
C LEU A 67 15.80 -12.78 14.81
N GLY A 68 16.65 -12.26 15.70
CA GLY A 68 16.61 -10.85 16.13
C GLY A 68 16.84 -9.89 14.97
N SER A 69 17.79 -10.17 14.08
CA SER A 69 18.06 -9.38 12.89
C SER A 69 16.87 -9.39 11.92
N ASN A 70 16.26 -10.56 11.71
CA ASN A 70 15.06 -10.68 10.88
C ASN A 70 13.87 -9.90 11.45
N ALA A 71 13.65 -9.99 12.77
CA ALA A 71 12.61 -9.22 13.44
C ALA A 71 12.84 -7.70 13.33
N LEU A 72 14.10 -7.26 13.48
CA LEU A 72 14.46 -5.86 13.32
C LEU A 72 14.27 -5.39 11.88
N PHE A 73 14.62 -6.22 10.90
CA PHE A 73 14.43 -5.93 9.47
C PHE A 73 12.95 -5.79 9.13
N HIS A 74 12.11 -6.69 9.62
CA HIS A 74 10.65 -6.61 9.46
C HIS A 74 10.04 -5.36 10.12
N GLN A 75 10.60 -4.90 11.25
CA GLN A 75 10.17 -3.62 11.85
C GLN A 75 10.59 -2.41 11.01
N LEU A 76 11.71 -2.49 10.30
CA LEU A 76 12.23 -1.41 9.48
C LEU A 76 11.58 -1.36 8.08
N ASP A 77 11.15 -2.52 7.54
CA ASP A 77 10.67 -2.66 6.16
C ASP A 77 9.14 -2.57 6.03
N PHE A 78 8.53 -1.64 6.77
CA PHE A 78 7.07 -1.43 6.79
C PHE A 78 6.49 -0.79 5.51
N ARG A 79 7.29 -0.61 4.45
CA ARG A 79 6.89 0.08 3.23
C ARG A 79 7.45 -0.59 1.97
N GLY A 80 6.72 -1.58 1.46
CA GLY A 80 6.64 -1.79 0.00
C GLY A 80 7.16 -3.11 -0.55
N GLU A 81 6.22 -3.90 -1.07
CA GLU A 81 6.25 -4.86 -2.21
C GLU A 81 7.35 -5.91 -2.39
N HIS A 82 8.47 -5.91 -1.66
CA HIS A 82 9.55 -6.84 -1.94
C HIS A 82 9.65 -7.98 -0.91
N TRP A 83 8.71 -8.92 -1.00
CA TRP A 83 8.69 -10.17 -0.20
C TRP A 83 10.02 -10.96 -0.24
N LEU A 84 10.80 -10.81 -1.32
CA LEU A 84 12.10 -11.45 -1.50
C LEU A 84 13.12 -11.04 -0.41
N TRP A 85 13.05 -9.80 0.08
CA TRP A 85 13.96 -9.31 1.13
C TRP A 85 13.59 -9.82 2.52
N GLY A 86 12.33 -10.25 2.74
CA GLY A 86 11.93 -10.94 3.98
C GLY A 86 12.36 -12.42 4.00
N ALA A 87 12.50 -13.06 2.84
CA ALA A 87 12.88 -14.47 2.74
C ALA A 87 14.39 -14.71 2.86
N LEU A 88 15.21 -13.75 2.41
CA LEU A 88 16.68 -13.87 2.38
C LEU A 88 17.30 -14.05 3.79
N PRO A 89 16.91 -13.30 4.83
CA PRO A 89 17.41 -13.49 6.18
C PRO A 89 17.04 -14.86 6.74
N ALA A 90 15.80 -15.32 6.50
CA ALA A 90 15.35 -16.64 6.94
C ALA A 90 16.21 -17.76 6.33
N PHE A 91 16.48 -17.69 5.03
CA PHE A 91 17.38 -18.63 4.34
C PHE A 91 18.81 -18.60 4.90
N LEU A 92 19.36 -17.40 5.13
CA LEU A 92 20.69 -17.23 5.69
C LEU A 92 20.80 -17.76 7.13
N THR A 93 19.72 -17.77 7.90
CA THR A 93 19.72 -18.36 9.25
C THR A 93 19.59 -19.88 9.28
N LEU A 94 18.96 -20.49 8.27
CA LEU A 94 18.77 -21.94 8.19
C LEU A 94 19.98 -22.66 7.61
N PHE A 95 20.76 -22.01 6.73
CA PHE A 95 21.92 -22.61 6.07
C PHE A 95 23.01 -23.13 7.04
N PRO A 96 23.44 -22.39 8.08
CA PRO A 96 24.43 -22.88 9.04
C PRO A 96 23.94 -24.10 9.83
N LEU A 97 22.64 -24.17 10.11
CA LEU A 97 22.00 -25.27 10.84
C LEU A 97 21.99 -26.55 9.97
N MET A 98 21.70 -26.42 8.68
CA MET A 98 21.84 -27.52 7.71
C MET A 98 23.28 -28.02 7.59
N VAL A 99 24.27 -27.13 7.51
CA VAL A 99 25.69 -27.52 7.44
C VAL A 99 26.12 -28.23 8.73
N LEU A 100 25.65 -27.78 9.90
CA LEU A 100 25.94 -28.42 11.18
C LEU A 100 25.36 -29.83 11.25
N LEU A 101 24.15 -30.06 10.71
CA LEU A 101 23.50 -31.37 10.67
C LEU A 101 24.25 -32.40 9.81
N ILE A 102 24.95 -31.96 8.76
CA ILE A 102 25.68 -32.86 7.84
C ILE A 102 26.99 -33.38 8.45
N VAL A 103 27.58 -32.65 9.41
CA VAL A 103 28.97 -32.89 9.86
C VAL A 103 29.07 -33.70 11.16
N ILE A 104 27.96 -33.93 11.86
CA ILE A 104 28.00 -34.62 13.16
C ILE A 104 28.03 -36.14 12.94
N PRO A 105 29.04 -36.86 13.48
CA PRO A 105 29.19 -38.30 13.28
C PRO A 105 28.06 -39.12 13.94
N ASP A 106 27.61 -40.15 13.23
CA ASP A 106 26.43 -41.00 13.52
C ASP A 106 26.37 -41.61 14.94
N SER A 107 27.49 -41.75 15.64
CA SER A 107 27.56 -42.48 16.91
C SER A 107 27.08 -41.71 18.14
N ALA A 108 26.84 -40.40 18.03
CA ALA A 108 26.35 -39.53 19.12
C ALA A 108 25.05 -38.77 18.77
N ALA A 109 24.38 -39.15 17.68
CA ALA A 109 23.11 -38.60 17.22
C ALA A 109 21.94 -39.10 18.09
N SER A 110 22.03 -38.90 19.40
CA SER A 110 20.96 -39.21 20.34
C SER A 110 19.81 -38.19 20.21
N ALA A 111 18.63 -38.58 20.70
CA ALA A 111 17.34 -37.89 20.61
C ALA A 111 17.34 -36.36 20.90
N TRP A 112 18.40 -35.83 21.52
CA TRP A 112 18.59 -34.40 21.73
C TRP A 112 18.72 -33.58 20.44
N TRP A 113 19.32 -34.11 19.37
CA TRP A 113 19.39 -33.40 18.08
C TRP A 113 18.03 -33.27 17.42
N PHE A 114 17.26 -34.35 17.43
CA PHE A 114 15.87 -34.35 16.94
C PHE A 114 15.01 -33.38 17.75
N SER A 115 15.23 -33.31 19.05
CA SER A 115 14.55 -32.35 19.92
C SER A 115 14.95 -30.90 19.59
N ALA A 116 16.23 -30.63 19.35
CA ALA A 116 16.72 -29.30 19.01
C ALA A 116 16.22 -28.81 17.65
N THR A 117 16.16 -29.68 16.63
CA THR A 117 15.62 -29.34 15.31
C THR A 117 14.12 -29.11 15.37
N VAL A 118 13.36 -29.96 16.08
CA VAL A 118 11.92 -29.77 16.28
C VAL A 118 11.63 -28.44 16.99
N VAL A 119 12.40 -28.09 18.03
CA VAL A 119 12.26 -26.80 18.71
C VAL A 119 12.57 -25.62 17.77
N CYS A 120 13.65 -25.68 16.99
CA CYS A 120 13.98 -24.63 16.01
C CYS A 120 12.88 -24.46 14.96
N VAL A 121 12.39 -25.54 14.36
CA VAL A 121 11.31 -25.50 13.37
C VAL A 121 10.03 -24.93 13.98
N SER A 122 9.72 -25.31 15.22
CA SER A 122 8.53 -24.80 15.94
C SER A 122 8.61 -23.30 16.19
N VAL A 123 9.78 -22.78 16.59
CA VAL A 123 9.99 -21.33 16.79
C VAL A 123 9.83 -20.56 15.48
N VAL A 124 10.39 -21.06 14.38
CA VAL A 124 10.23 -20.44 13.05
C VAL A 124 8.77 -20.46 12.62
N ALA A 125 8.04 -21.56 12.84
CA ALA A 125 6.63 -21.67 12.49
C ALA A 125 5.74 -20.70 13.30
N VAL A 126 5.96 -20.59 14.61
CA VAL A 126 5.24 -19.63 15.47
C VAL A 126 5.51 -18.20 15.02
N PHE A 127 6.77 -17.86 14.72
CA PHE A 127 7.13 -16.53 14.25
C PHE A 127 6.47 -16.19 12.89
N ALA A 128 6.47 -17.14 11.95
CA ALA A 128 5.78 -16.98 10.66
C ALA A 128 4.26 -16.82 10.82
N LEU A 129 3.65 -17.56 11.74
CA LEU A 129 2.22 -17.41 12.04
C LEU A 129 1.92 -16.03 12.65
N GLU A 130 2.75 -15.55 13.57
CA GLU A 130 2.56 -14.26 14.23
C GLU A 130 2.74 -13.09 13.25
N THR A 131 3.73 -13.14 12.35
CA THR A 131 3.91 -12.10 11.32
C THR A 131 2.70 -12.06 10.36
N THR A 132 2.22 -13.23 9.94
CA THR A 132 1.02 -13.34 9.10
C THR A 132 -0.22 -12.80 9.81
N PHE A 133 -0.37 -13.10 11.10
CA PHE A 133 -1.49 -12.63 11.92
C PHE A 133 -1.46 -11.11 12.14
N ARG A 134 -0.30 -10.54 12.46
CA ARG A 134 -0.12 -9.08 12.60
C ARG A 134 -0.42 -8.36 11.29
N HIS A 135 0.01 -8.91 10.16
CA HIS A 135 -0.30 -8.33 8.85
C HIS A 135 -1.82 -8.31 8.58
N ARG A 136 -2.52 -9.40 8.92
CA ARG A 136 -4.00 -9.43 8.87
C ARG A 136 -4.63 -8.41 9.80
N GLN A 137 -4.18 -8.32 11.06
CA GLN A 137 -4.73 -7.38 12.02
C GLN A 137 -4.58 -5.92 11.60
N GLN A 138 -3.47 -5.54 10.98
CA GLN A 138 -3.28 -4.16 10.50
C GLN A 138 -4.25 -3.81 9.38
N ASN A 139 -4.45 -4.73 8.43
CA ASN A 139 -5.47 -4.56 7.39
C ASN A 139 -6.88 -4.44 7.99
N THR A 140 -7.14 -5.07 9.15
CA THR A 140 -8.43 -4.93 9.85
C THR A 140 -8.51 -3.68 10.74
N ARG A 141 -7.39 -3.20 11.31
CA ARG A 141 -7.40 -2.04 12.22
C ARG A 141 -7.52 -0.71 11.48
N GLU A 142 -7.01 -0.63 10.25
CA GLU A 142 -7.25 0.52 9.38
C GLU A 142 -8.74 0.68 9.02
N VAL A 143 -9.51 -0.41 9.11
CA VAL A 143 -10.98 -0.43 8.90
C VAL A 143 -11.75 0.05 10.15
N ALA A 144 -11.14 0.11 11.33
CA ALA A 144 -11.85 0.23 12.60
C ALA A 144 -11.55 1.49 13.43
N ILE A 145 -10.95 2.54 12.85
CA ILE A 145 -10.91 3.85 13.52
C ILE A 145 -12.10 4.69 13.01
N PRO A 146 -13.28 4.65 13.66
CA PRO A 146 -14.26 5.70 13.47
C PRO A 146 -13.60 6.98 13.99
N LYS A 147 -13.35 7.93 13.08
CA LYS A 147 -12.86 9.26 13.43
C LYS A 147 -14.01 10.02 14.11
N THR A 148 -14.29 9.67 15.36
CA THR A 148 -15.18 10.44 16.22
C THR A 148 -14.51 11.76 16.55
N LEU A 149 -15.18 12.83 16.11
CA LEU A 149 -15.20 14.19 16.64
C LEU A 149 -13.88 14.80 17.14
N ASP A 150 -13.45 15.86 16.44
CA ASP A 150 -13.20 17.14 17.12
C ASP A 150 -13.96 18.24 16.37
N ALA A 151 -15.25 18.32 16.68
CA ALA A 151 -16.10 19.44 16.34
C ALA A 151 -15.68 20.64 17.21
N LYS A 152 -14.77 21.46 16.70
CA LYS A 152 -14.64 22.85 17.14
C LYS A 152 -15.49 23.73 16.22
N THR A 153 -16.80 23.63 16.39
CA THR A 153 -17.76 24.56 15.79
C THR A 153 -17.67 25.87 16.57
N GLU A 154 -17.05 26.89 15.96
CA GLU A 154 -17.26 28.26 16.41
C GLU A 154 -18.69 28.70 16.00
N PRO A 155 -19.46 29.29 16.92
CA PRO A 155 -20.80 29.77 16.62
C PRO A 155 -20.69 30.97 15.69
N VAL A 156 -21.04 30.78 14.42
CA VAL A 156 -21.30 31.88 13.49
C VAL A 156 -22.57 32.56 13.97
N ALA A 157 -22.44 33.82 14.39
CA ALA A 157 -23.57 34.69 14.69
C ALA A 157 -24.37 34.89 13.39
N VAL A 158 -25.55 34.29 13.34
CA VAL A 158 -26.53 34.53 12.27
C VAL A 158 -27.16 35.89 12.56
N ASP A 159 -26.68 36.91 11.85
CA ASP A 159 -27.38 38.19 11.80
C ASP A 159 -28.72 38.00 11.10
N ASN A 160 -29.77 38.53 11.73
CA ASN A 160 -31.17 38.42 11.30
C ASN A 160 -31.37 38.93 9.87
N VAL A 161 -31.45 38.00 8.91
CA VAL A 161 -31.93 38.29 7.55
C VAL A 161 -33.45 38.30 7.61
N ALA A 162 -34.04 39.48 7.39
CA ALA A 162 -35.47 39.69 7.31
C ALA A 162 -36.11 38.80 6.23
N GLU A 163 -37.16 38.08 6.62
CA GLU A 163 -37.76 36.94 5.93
C GLU A 163 -38.79 37.33 4.85
N SER A 164 -38.60 38.41 4.10
CA SER A 164 -39.65 38.88 3.17
C SER A 164 -39.12 39.45 1.86
N ASP A 165 -38.67 38.59 0.92
CA ASP A 165 -38.64 38.97 -0.52
C ASP A 165 -38.25 37.85 -1.52
N ILE A 166 -38.05 36.59 -1.07
CA ILE A 166 -37.52 35.53 -1.96
C ILE A 166 -38.54 35.12 -3.03
N ASP A 167 -39.83 35.03 -2.70
CA ASP A 167 -40.85 34.55 -3.66
C ASP A 167 -41.11 35.54 -4.81
N THR A 168 -40.96 36.84 -4.58
CA THR A 168 -41.25 37.86 -5.60
C THR A 168 -40.14 37.97 -6.65
N GLN A 169 -38.90 37.63 -6.30
CA GLN A 169 -37.78 37.62 -7.25
C GLN A 169 -37.77 36.39 -8.17
N LEU A 170 -38.41 35.29 -7.76
CA LEU A 170 -38.46 34.06 -8.54
C LEU A 170 -39.44 34.18 -9.73
N GLU A 171 -40.63 34.74 -9.52
CA GLU A 171 -41.61 34.91 -10.60
C GLU A 171 -41.15 35.91 -11.67
N ALA A 172 -40.43 36.97 -11.26
CA ALA A 172 -39.85 37.94 -12.20
C ALA A 172 -38.77 37.31 -13.11
N ARG A 173 -38.09 36.26 -12.63
CA ARG A 173 -37.11 35.51 -13.44
C ARG A 173 -37.75 34.49 -14.37
N LEU A 174 -38.88 33.87 -13.99
CA LEU A 174 -39.60 32.94 -14.86
C LEU A 174 -40.38 33.62 -15.99
N ALA A 175 -40.77 34.89 -15.83
CA ALA A 175 -41.50 35.64 -16.86
C ALA A 175 -40.61 36.12 -18.05
N GLY A 176 -39.29 35.90 -17.99
CA GLY A 176 -38.36 36.24 -19.06
C GLY A 176 -38.36 35.22 -20.20
N THR A 177 -39.10 35.54 -21.26
CA THR A 177 -39.00 35.06 -22.66
C THR A 177 -38.21 33.77 -22.91
N ILE A 178 -38.92 32.65 -23.09
CA ILE A 178 -38.37 31.40 -23.63
C ILE A 178 -37.96 31.66 -25.10
N PRO A 179 -36.68 31.52 -25.49
CA PRO A 179 -36.26 31.65 -26.87
C PRO A 179 -36.84 30.51 -27.71
N THR A 180 -37.48 30.86 -28.83
CA THR A 180 -37.96 29.93 -29.84
C THR A 180 -36.82 29.03 -30.34
N ALA A 181 -36.98 27.72 -30.18
CA ALA A 181 -36.02 26.70 -30.57
C ALA A 181 -35.72 26.77 -32.08
N GLY A 182 -34.51 27.23 -32.40
CA GLY A 182 -33.90 27.02 -33.71
C GLY A 182 -33.43 25.56 -33.88
N PRO A 183 -32.95 25.18 -35.07
CA PRO A 183 -32.41 23.86 -35.34
C PRO A 183 -31.27 23.57 -34.36
N ILE A 184 -31.32 22.43 -33.67
CA ILE A 184 -30.26 21.98 -32.77
C ILE A 184 -29.08 21.56 -33.64
N GLU A 185 -28.18 22.50 -33.91
CA GLU A 185 -26.82 22.18 -34.31
C GLU A 185 -26.18 21.50 -33.11
N THR A 186 -25.72 20.25 -33.30
CA THR A 186 -24.92 19.51 -32.32
C THR A 186 -23.54 20.18 -32.25
N GLU A 187 -23.49 21.39 -31.70
CA GLU A 187 -22.24 21.99 -31.25
C GLU A 187 -21.61 20.99 -30.28
N ASN A 188 -20.31 20.75 -30.43
CA ASN A 188 -19.52 20.11 -29.39
C ASN A 188 -19.76 20.92 -28.12
N GLU A 189 -20.69 20.49 -27.28
CA GLU A 189 -20.90 21.07 -25.97
C GLU A 189 -19.54 20.98 -25.28
N ASP A 190 -18.94 22.14 -24.99
CA ASP A 190 -17.69 22.26 -24.26
C ASP A 190 -17.87 21.55 -22.92
N MET A 191 -17.57 20.24 -22.89
CA MET A 191 -17.76 19.45 -21.69
C MET A 191 -16.92 20.08 -20.58
N PRO A 192 -17.46 20.29 -19.38
CA PRO A 192 -16.80 21.08 -18.33
C PRO A 192 -15.38 20.63 -17.99
N TRP A 193 -15.05 19.35 -18.24
CA TRP A 193 -13.73 18.78 -17.98
C TRP A 193 -12.65 19.17 -19.01
N HIS A 194 -13.00 19.77 -20.15
CA HIS A 194 -12.03 20.31 -21.11
C HIS A 194 -11.40 21.64 -20.64
N ALA A 195 -12.00 22.30 -19.64
CA ALA A 195 -11.48 23.54 -19.11
C ALA A 195 -10.16 23.28 -18.35
N PRO A 196 -9.06 23.99 -18.66
CA PRO A 196 -7.74 23.71 -18.10
C PRO A 196 -7.64 23.92 -16.58
N GLU A 197 -8.57 24.68 -16.00
CA GLU A 197 -8.70 24.89 -14.56
C GLU A 197 -9.40 23.75 -13.81
N VAL A 198 -10.08 22.83 -14.51
CA VAL A 198 -10.86 21.76 -13.90
C VAL A 198 -9.96 20.54 -13.66
N SER A 199 -9.61 20.30 -12.40
CA SER A 199 -8.83 19.10 -12.02
C SER A 199 -9.69 17.84 -11.88
N GLN A 200 -10.99 18.01 -11.65
CA GLN A 200 -11.93 16.92 -11.45
C GLN A 200 -13.35 17.38 -11.78
N TRP A 201 -14.09 16.50 -12.44
CA TRP A 201 -15.52 16.61 -12.70
C TRP A 201 -16.19 15.27 -12.37
N MET A 202 -17.43 15.32 -11.87
CA MET A 202 -18.23 14.11 -11.64
C MET A 202 -19.72 14.41 -11.81
N THR A 203 -20.44 13.44 -12.33
CA THR A 203 -21.90 13.35 -12.34
C THR A 203 -22.31 12.14 -11.51
N ARG A 204 -23.30 12.34 -10.64
CA ARG A 204 -23.88 11.29 -9.80
C ARG A 204 -25.35 11.15 -10.20
N SER A 205 -25.77 9.92 -10.45
CA SER A 205 -27.15 9.57 -10.79
C SER A 205 -27.64 8.48 -9.84
N ASP A 206 -28.79 8.71 -9.22
CA ASP A 206 -29.48 7.73 -8.39
C ASP A 206 -30.64 7.15 -9.23
N ALA A 207 -30.76 5.83 -9.29
CA ALA A 207 -31.83 5.14 -10.01
C ALA A 207 -32.96 4.69 -9.07
N ASP A 208 -34.13 4.40 -9.63
CA ASP A 208 -35.33 4.00 -8.86
C ASP A 208 -35.16 2.69 -8.08
N ASP A 209 -34.23 1.82 -8.51
CA ASP A 209 -33.89 0.57 -7.83
C ASP A 209 -32.91 0.76 -6.64
N GLY A 210 -32.50 2.00 -6.37
CA GLY A 210 -31.53 2.35 -5.34
C GLY A 210 -30.08 2.12 -5.74
N SER A 211 -29.81 1.75 -7.00
CA SER A 211 -28.46 1.77 -7.54
C SER A 211 -27.98 3.21 -7.73
N VAL A 212 -26.69 3.42 -7.55
CA VAL A 212 -26.03 4.72 -7.74
C VAL A 212 -24.92 4.53 -8.76
N THR A 213 -24.93 5.40 -9.76
CA THR A 213 -23.82 5.52 -10.72
C THR A 213 -23.12 6.86 -10.52
N VAL A 214 -21.78 6.82 -10.61
CA VAL A 214 -20.93 7.99 -10.58
C VAL A 214 -19.98 7.90 -11.77
N GLU A 215 -20.08 8.86 -12.67
CA GLU A 215 -19.16 9.00 -13.80
C GLU A 215 -18.40 10.31 -13.66
N GLY A 216 -17.18 10.37 -14.21
CA GLY A 216 -16.43 11.60 -14.15
C GLY A 216 -15.08 11.54 -14.82
N VAL A 217 -14.39 12.67 -14.76
CA VAL A 217 -13.03 12.82 -15.25
C VAL A 217 -12.17 13.39 -14.13
N THR A 218 -10.96 12.86 -13.97
CA THR A 218 -9.96 13.39 -13.04
C THR A 218 -8.62 13.54 -13.74
N VAL A 219 -7.85 14.55 -13.35
CA VAL A 219 -6.54 14.83 -13.95
C VAL A 219 -5.41 14.35 -13.04
N ALA A 220 -4.61 13.40 -13.52
CA ALA A 220 -3.37 12.97 -12.88
C ALA A 220 -2.20 13.84 -13.33
N LYS A 221 -1.50 14.44 -12.35
CA LYS A 221 -0.28 15.23 -12.60
C LYS A 221 0.95 14.37 -12.38
N PHE A 222 1.88 14.42 -13.32
CA PHE A 222 3.17 13.75 -13.24
C PHE A 222 4.27 14.79 -13.26
N ALA A 223 5.15 14.80 -12.26
CA ALA A 223 6.34 15.62 -12.31
C ALA A 223 7.32 15.11 -13.38
N ALA A 224 8.22 15.96 -13.86
CA ALA A 224 9.30 15.54 -14.74
C ALA A 224 10.11 14.38 -14.12
N GLY A 225 10.28 13.29 -14.87
CA GLY A 225 10.94 12.06 -14.44
C GLY A 225 10.08 11.12 -13.60
N GLN A 226 8.86 11.51 -13.24
CA GLN A 226 7.93 10.66 -12.50
C GLN A 226 7.20 9.73 -13.46
N ASN A 227 7.29 8.42 -13.23
CA ASN A 227 6.56 7.42 -14.02
C ASN A 227 5.34 6.86 -13.30
N ARG A 228 5.09 7.24 -12.04
CA ARG A 228 3.96 6.77 -11.23
C ARG A 228 3.22 7.93 -10.59
N ALA A 229 1.91 7.99 -10.75
CA ALA A 229 1.05 8.96 -10.08
C ALA A 229 -0.10 8.25 -9.35
N ASN A 230 -0.56 8.83 -8.24
CA ASN A 230 -1.71 8.34 -7.49
C ASN A 230 -2.81 9.39 -7.53
N VAL A 231 -4.03 8.96 -7.82
CA VAL A 231 -5.23 9.80 -7.81
C VAL A 231 -6.22 9.24 -6.80
N HIS A 232 -6.80 10.13 -6.00
CA HIS A 232 -7.83 9.80 -5.03
C HIS A 232 -9.16 10.35 -5.52
N LEU A 233 -10.08 9.46 -5.83
CA LEU A 233 -11.48 9.80 -6.08
C LEU A 233 -12.22 9.84 -4.75
N THR A 234 -13.13 10.81 -4.60
CA THR A 234 -13.98 10.94 -3.41
C THR A 234 -15.44 10.92 -3.84
N PHE A 235 -16.26 10.16 -3.12
CA PHE A 235 -17.71 10.09 -3.32
C PHE A 235 -18.39 10.80 -2.14
N CYS A 236 -19.10 11.89 -2.43
CA CYS A 236 -19.83 12.67 -1.44
C CYS A 236 -21.25 12.96 -1.95
N PRO A 237 -22.30 12.40 -1.31
CA PRO A 237 -22.27 11.49 -0.16
C PRO A 237 -21.58 10.14 -0.44
N PRO A 238 -21.14 9.40 0.60
CA PRO A 238 -20.66 8.03 0.42
C PRO A 238 -21.73 7.15 -0.23
N LEU A 239 -21.30 6.25 -1.11
CA LEU A 239 -22.15 5.25 -1.74
C LEU A 239 -22.63 4.22 -0.69
N PRO A 240 -23.77 3.55 -0.93
CA PRO A 240 -24.32 2.58 0.03
C PRO A 240 -23.41 1.36 0.23
N VAL A 241 -22.67 0.97 -0.82
CA VAL A 241 -21.71 -0.13 -0.83
C VAL A 241 -20.47 0.28 -1.62
N ALA A 242 -19.39 -0.51 -1.53
CA ALA A 242 -18.21 -0.29 -2.37
C ALA A 242 -18.61 -0.54 -3.85
N PRO A 243 -18.44 0.44 -4.75
CA PRO A 243 -18.85 0.28 -6.14
C PRO A 243 -17.90 -0.66 -6.89
N GLN A 244 -18.34 -1.16 -8.03
CA GLN A 244 -17.43 -1.62 -9.08
C GLN A 244 -16.96 -0.38 -9.86
N ILE A 245 -15.66 -0.27 -10.14
CA ILE A 245 -15.09 0.90 -10.81
C ILE A 245 -14.26 0.49 -12.03
N GLU A 246 -14.50 1.19 -13.12
CA GLU A 246 -13.78 1.09 -14.37
C GLU A 246 -13.12 2.44 -14.67
N CYS A 247 -11.92 2.41 -15.28
CA CYS A 247 -11.16 3.61 -15.57
C CYS A 247 -10.47 3.48 -16.94
N GLU A 248 -10.47 4.56 -17.70
CA GLU A 248 -9.82 4.66 -19.01
C GLU A 248 -9.14 6.02 -19.21
N THR A 249 -8.16 6.09 -20.11
CA THR A 249 -7.55 7.37 -20.49
C THR A 249 -8.42 8.09 -21.50
N VAL A 250 -8.64 9.40 -21.29
CA VAL A 250 -9.57 10.17 -22.13
C VAL A 250 -8.96 10.51 -23.50
N ASN A 251 -7.66 10.80 -23.58
CA ASN A 251 -7.00 11.11 -24.85
C ASN A 251 -6.20 9.93 -25.41
N GLY A 252 -6.44 8.71 -24.93
CA GLY A 252 -5.76 7.51 -25.39
C GLY A 252 -4.27 7.46 -25.05
N GLU A 253 -3.82 8.20 -24.03
CA GLU A 253 -2.43 8.12 -23.58
C GLU A 253 -2.09 6.69 -23.13
N GLU A 254 -0.90 6.21 -23.50
CA GLU A 254 -0.44 4.87 -23.11
C GLU A 254 -0.03 4.86 -21.64
N VAL A 255 -1.01 4.64 -20.76
CA VAL A 255 -0.81 4.56 -19.32
C VAL A 255 -1.42 3.28 -18.78
N ARG A 256 -0.68 2.58 -17.94
CA ARG A 256 -1.24 1.46 -17.18
C ARG A 256 -2.00 2.00 -15.99
N ILE A 257 -3.32 1.80 -15.98
CA ILE A 257 -4.20 2.17 -14.88
C ILE A 257 -4.40 0.93 -13.98
N LYS A 258 -4.26 1.11 -12.67
CA LYS A 258 -4.54 0.09 -11.66
C LYS A 258 -5.40 0.69 -10.56
N VAL A 259 -6.58 0.13 -10.33
CA VAL A 259 -7.41 0.46 -9.17
C VAL A 259 -6.84 -0.25 -7.94
N ALA A 260 -6.19 0.50 -7.05
CA ALA A 260 -5.48 -0.06 -5.90
C ALA A 260 -6.39 -0.30 -4.68
N ALA A 261 -7.43 0.53 -4.53
CA ALA A 261 -8.42 0.36 -3.46
C ALA A 261 -9.75 1.00 -3.86
N VAL A 262 -10.86 0.39 -3.44
CA VAL A 262 -12.22 0.88 -3.68
C VAL A 262 -13.00 0.84 -2.37
N PHE A 263 -13.65 1.95 -2.05
CA PHE A 263 -14.43 2.14 -0.84
C PHE A 263 -15.73 2.87 -1.17
N PRO A 264 -16.75 2.80 -0.30
CA PRO A 264 -17.99 3.55 -0.52
C PRO A 264 -17.79 5.07 -0.56
N HIS A 265 -16.75 5.60 0.10
CA HIS A 265 -16.44 7.04 0.14
C HIS A 265 -15.39 7.47 -0.90
N GLY A 266 -14.83 6.56 -1.70
CA GLY A 266 -13.82 6.91 -2.70
C GLY A 266 -13.03 5.73 -3.25
N ALA A 267 -12.13 6.02 -4.19
CA ALA A 267 -11.24 5.02 -4.79
C ALA A 267 -9.81 5.57 -4.94
N ARG A 268 -8.81 4.69 -4.88
CA ARG A 268 -7.42 5.01 -5.15
C ARG A 268 -7.01 4.40 -6.48
N ILE A 269 -6.61 5.26 -7.42
CA ILE A 269 -6.15 4.88 -8.75
C ILE A 269 -4.65 5.14 -8.82
N GLU A 270 -3.90 4.12 -9.25
CA GLU A 270 -2.47 4.20 -9.52
C GLU A 270 -2.25 4.18 -11.02
N LEU A 271 -1.48 5.15 -11.51
CA LEU A 271 -1.15 5.29 -12.91
C LEU A 271 0.34 5.05 -13.09
N THR A 272 0.71 4.24 -14.07
CA THR A 272 2.11 3.98 -14.44
C THR A 272 2.34 4.27 -15.91
N ARG A 273 3.20 5.22 -16.21
CA ARG A 273 3.67 5.53 -17.57
C ARG A 273 4.82 4.63 -17.99
N PRO A 274 4.97 4.35 -19.30
CA PRO A 274 6.20 3.79 -19.84
C PRO A 274 7.37 4.76 -19.60
N MET A 275 8.54 4.21 -19.27
CA MET A 275 9.74 4.94 -18.80
C MET A 275 10.30 5.98 -19.78
N HIS A 276 9.82 6.00 -21.03
CA HIS A 276 10.31 6.88 -22.10
C HIS A 276 9.54 8.21 -22.20
N ASP A 277 8.43 8.36 -21.48
CA ASP A 277 7.67 9.60 -21.48
C ASP A 277 8.07 10.48 -20.29
N ASN A 278 8.95 11.46 -20.54
CA ASN A 278 9.51 12.37 -19.54
C ASN A 278 8.83 13.76 -19.57
N GLN A 279 7.63 13.85 -20.16
CA GLN A 279 6.93 15.12 -20.28
C GLN A 279 6.06 15.37 -19.03
N ASP A 280 6.17 16.59 -18.48
CA ASP A 280 5.24 17.13 -17.49
C ASP A 280 3.91 17.45 -18.20
N ALA A 281 3.12 16.40 -18.43
CA ALA A 281 1.84 16.48 -19.09
C ALA A 281 0.77 15.98 -18.11
N PRO A 282 -0.32 16.72 -17.84
CA PRO A 282 -1.46 16.15 -17.14
C PRO A 282 -2.09 15.02 -17.97
N ILE A 283 -2.57 13.97 -17.34
CA ILE A 283 -3.33 12.89 -18.01
C ILE A 283 -4.73 12.85 -17.43
N ALA A 284 -5.73 12.99 -18.31
CA ALA A 284 -7.13 12.89 -17.95
C ALA A 284 -7.58 11.42 -17.92
N ILE A 285 -8.29 11.06 -16.86
CA ILE A 285 -8.78 9.70 -16.62
C ILE A 285 -10.29 9.78 -16.48
N GLY A 286 -10.99 9.12 -17.39
CA GLY A 286 -12.41 8.84 -17.25
C GLY A 286 -12.62 7.71 -16.26
N TYR A 287 -13.61 7.83 -15.39
CA TYR A 287 -14.00 6.77 -14.48
C TYR A 287 -15.50 6.58 -14.47
N PHE A 288 -15.92 5.33 -14.32
CA PHE A 288 -17.30 4.92 -14.14
C PHE A 288 -17.38 4.02 -12.92
N ALA A 289 -18.16 4.41 -11.92
CA ALA A 289 -18.40 3.66 -10.71
C ALA A 289 -19.89 3.34 -10.58
N HIS A 290 -20.24 2.08 -10.35
CA HIS A 290 -21.63 1.66 -10.17
C HIS A 290 -21.77 0.73 -8.97
N THR A 291 -22.89 0.86 -8.25
CA THR A 291 -23.25 -0.07 -7.17
C THR A 291 -24.30 -1.06 -7.67
N GLU A 292 -23.98 -2.35 -7.72
CA GLU A 292 -25.00 -3.38 -7.90
C GLU A 292 -25.76 -3.60 -6.58
N GLN A 293 -27.09 -3.58 -6.64
CA GLN A 293 -27.91 -3.98 -5.51
C GLN A 293 -27.76 -5.49 -5.33
N ASN A 294 -27.04 -5.90 -4.28
CA ASN A 294 -26.88 -7.31 -3.97
C ASN A 294 -28.22 -7.87 -3.48
N GLN A 295 -29.07 -8.35 -4.40
CA GLN A 295 -30.41 -8.91 -4.13
C GLN A 295 -30.39 -10.21 -3.30
N SER A 296 -29.24 -10.61 -2.76
CA SER A 296 -29.05 -11.91 -2.10
C SER A 296 -29.48 -11.98 -0.63
N ILE A 297 -30.02 -10.91 -0.03
CA ILE A 297 -30.40 -10.91 1.40
C ILE A 297 -31.89 -11.23 1.65
N GLU A 298 -32.78 -11.12 0.66
CA GLU A 298 -34.22 -11.39 0.86
C GLU A 298 -34.64 -12.88 0.73
N ALA A 299 -33.74 -13.79 0.34
CA ALA A 299 -34.09 -15.21 0.19
C ALA A 299 -33.90 -16.07 1.46
N ALA A 300 -33.56 -15.46 2.60
CA ALA A 300 -33.22 -16.17 3.85
C ALA A 300 -34.01 -15.75 5.09
N ALA A 301 -35.08 -14.97 4.94
CA ALA A 301 -36.05 -14.64 6.01
C ALA A 301 -37.40 -15.30 5.73
#